data_AF-A0AAU9UDX5-F1
#
_entry.id   AF-A0AAU9UDX5-F1
#
_cell.length_a   1.000
_cell.length_b   1.000
_cell.length_c   1.000
_cell.angle_alpha   90.00
_cell.angle_beta   90.00
_cell.angle_gamma   90.00
#
_symmetry.space_group_name_H-M   'P 1'
#
loop_
_entity.id
_entity.type
_entity.pdbx_description
1 polymer ?
#
loop_
_entity_poly.entity_id
_entity_poly.type
_entity_poly.pdbx_seq_one_letter_code
_entity_poly.pdbx_strand_id
1 'polypeptide(L)'
;MSKRKYNSWNNDIMEAAIKKFKDGELRFNEVCRVYYVPKPTFRRHLKGLNKHQRIGRPKDLTAEMETELVRHVLLLESRFFWSYHNRLETFSLSVSRKIWIET
;
A
#
# COMPACT_ATOMS: atom_id res chain seq x y z
N MET A 1 16.78 -30.13 -0.68
CA MET A 1 15.38 -29.65 -0.78
C MET A 1 15.32 -28.55 -1.82
N SER A 2 14.50 -28.70 -2.88
CA SER A 2 14.30 -27.65 -3.89
C SER A 2 13.72 -26.37 -3.24
N LYS A 3 14.28 -25.20 -3.57
CA LYS A 3 13.80 -23.90 -3.04
C LYS A 3 12.37 -23.68 -3.54
N ARG A 4 11.45 -23.35 -2.62
CA ARG A 4 10.06 -23.04 -2.99
C ARG A 4 10.03 -21.77 -3.83
N LYS A 5 9.47 -21.84 -5.04
CA LYS A 5 9.22 -20.68 -5.88
C LYS A 5 8.09 -19.87 -5.23
N TYR A 6 8.45 -18.72 -4.67
CA TYR A 6 7.48 -17.75 -4.16
C TYR A 6 6.73 -17.12 -5.35
N ASN A 7 5.52 -16.61 -5.11
CA ASN A 7 4.69 -15.95 -6.14
C ASN A 7 4.07 -16.86 -7.22
N SER A 8 3.82 -18.14 -6.93
CA SER A 8 3.20 -19.07 -7.89
C SER A 8 1.68 -18.94 -8.03
N TRP A 9 1.04 -18.08 -7.24
CA TRP A 9 -0.42 -17.95 -7.19
C TRP A 9 -0.82 -16.48 -7.00
N ASN A 10 -1.92 -16.09 -7.62
CA ASN A 10 -2.52 -14.75 -7.53
C ASN A 10 -3.84 -14.81 -6.74
N ASN A 11 -4.39 -13.65 -6.35
CA ASN A 11 -5.65 -13.58 -5.62
C ASN A 11 -6.82 -14.20 -6.41
N ASP A 12 -6.90 -13.95 -7.72
CA ASP A 12 -7.96 -14.50 -8.58
C ASP A 12 -7.92 -16.03 -8.62
N ILE A 13 -6.71 -16.61 -8.67
CA ILE A 13 -6.48 -18.06 -8.63
C ILE A 13 -6.94 -18.64 -7.29
N MET A 14 -6.64 -17.94 -6.19
CA MET A 14 -7.06 -18.34 -4.85
C MET A 14 -8.59 -18.30 -4.70
N GLU A 15 -9.24 -17.29 -5.24
CA GLU A 15 -10.71 -17.15 -5.19
C GLU A 15 -11.41 -18.23 -6.02
N ALA A 16 -10.92 -18.50 -7.23
CA ALA A 16 -11.40 -19.59 -8.07
C ALA A 16 -11.21 -20.96 -7.39
N ALA A 17 -10.06 -21.18 -6.74
CA ALA A 17 -9.77 -22.41 -5.99
C ALA A 17 -10.73 -22.60 -4.80
N ILE A 18 -11.04 -21.53 -4.07
CA ILE A 18 -12.01 -21.57 -2.96
C ILE A 18 -13.41 -21.85 -3.47
N LYS A 19 -13.80 -21.23 -4.60
CA LYS A 19 -15.11 -21.45 -5.23
C LYS A 19 -15.30 -22.92 -5.61
N LYS A 20 -14.37 -23.51 -6.37
CA LYS A 20 -14.43 -24.95 -6.75
C LYS A 20 -14.43 -25.91 -5.56
N PHE A 21 -13.72 -25.56 -4.49
CA PHE A 21 -13.76 -26.35 -3.26
C PHE A 21 -15.12 -26.28 -2.56
N LYS A 22 -15.74 -25.10 -2.51
CA LYS A 22 -17.08 -24.90 -1.92
C LYS A 22 -18.18 -25.53 -2.75
N ASP A 23 -18.05 -25.49 -4.08
CA ASP A 23 -18.98 -26.10 -5.03
C ASP A 23 -18.88 -27.64 -5.01
N GLY A 24 -17.88 -28.19 -4.31
CA GLY A 24 -17.68 -29.63 -4.16
C GLY A 24 -17.07 -30.33 -5.37
N GLU A 25 -16.68 -29.57 -6.41
CA GLU A 25 -16.10 -30.10 -7.65
C GLU A 25 -14.75 -30.80 -7.43
N LEU A 26 -13.96 -30.33 -6.46
CA LEU A 26 -12.61 -30.81 -6.22
C LEU A 26 -12.32 -30.97 -4.72
N ARG A 27 -11.61 -32.05 -4.35
CA ARG A 27 -11.15 -32.26 -2.97
C ARG A 27 -9.97 -31.34 -2.65
N PHE A 28 -9.74 -31.09 -1.37
CA PHE A 28 -8.70 -30.19 -0.87
C PHE A 28 -7.30 -30.42 -1.50
N ASN A 29 -6.88 -31.69 -1.61
CA ASN A 29 -5.57 -32.03 -2.19
C ASN A 29 -5.52 -31.81 -3.70
N GLU A 30 -6.64 -31.99 -4.40
CA GLU A 30 -6.75 -31.81 -5.85
C GLU A 30 -6.71 -30.33 -6.19
N VAL A 31 -7.45 -29.49 -5.45
CA VAL A 31 -7.39 -28.03 -5.59
C VAL A 31 -5.97 -27.49 -5.45
N CYS A 32 -5.24 -27.94 -4.42
CA CYS A 32 -3.84 -27.51 -4.22
C CYS A 32 -2.91 -27.93 -5.37
N ARG A 33 -3.20 -29.05 -6.04
CA ARG A 33 -2.42 -29.54 -7.19
C ARG A 33 -2.75 -28.78 -8.47
N VAL A 34 -4.04 -28.60 -8.75
CA VAL A 34 -4.54 -27.93 -9.97
C VAL A 34 -4.17 -26.45 -9.99
N TYR A 35 -4.33 -25.76 -8.85
CA TYR A 35 -4.12 -24.33 -8.76
C TYR A 35 -2.71 -23.95 -8.27
N TYR A 36 -1.81 -24.93 -8.08
CA TYR A 36 -0.44 -24.73 -7.58
C TYR A 36 -0.35 -23.91 -6.28
N VAL A 37 -1.39 -23.97 -5.45
CA VAL A 37 -1.46 -23.26 -4.18
C VAL A 37 -0.88 -24.13 -3.07
N PRO A 38 0.06 -23.62 -2.25
CA PRO A 38 0.55 -24.37 -1.10
C PRO A 38 -0.58 -24.72 -0.13
N LYS A 39 -0.65 -25.99 0.29
CA LYS A 39 -1.61 -26.50 1.29
C LYS A 39 -1.78 -25.62 2.53
N PRO A 40 -0.71 -25.14 3.20
CA PRO A 40 -0.88 -24.28 4.38
C PRO A 40 -1.52 -22.94 4.03
N THR A 41 -1.16 -22.36 2.87
CA THR A 41 -1.75 -21.11 2.37
C THR A 41 -3.23 -21.30 2.08
N PHE A 42 -3.60 -22.31 1.29
CA PHE A 42 -5.00 -22.58 0.95
C PHE A 42 -5.86 -22.80 2.20
N ARG A 43 -5.36 -23.57 3.18
CA ARG A 43 -6.03 -23.76 4.47
C ARG A 43 -6.23 -22.46 5.24
N ARG A 44 -5.25 -21.55 5.21
CA ARG A 44 -5.32 -20.25 5.89
C ARG A 44 -6.41 -19.36 5.29
N HIS A 45 -6.50 -19.34 3.95
CA HIS A 45 -7.54 -18.61 3.22
C HIS A 45 -8.94 -19.23 3.44
N LEU A 46 -9.07 -20.55 3.41
CA LEU A 46 -10.34 -21.23 3.72
C LEU A 46 -10.87 -20.92 5.11
N LYS A 47 -9.99 -20.89 6.12
CA LYS A 47 -10.36 -20.57 7.50
C LYS A 47 -10.59 -19.06 7.73
N GLY A 48 -10.34 -18.21 6.74
CA GLY A 48 -10.46 -16.75 6.89
C GLY A 48 -9.49 -16.14 7.91
N LEU A 49 -8.39 -16.83 8.23
CA LEU A 49 -7.42 -16.41 9.26
C LEU A 49 -6.57 -15.20 8.84
N ASN A 50 -6.73 -14.72 7.61
CA ASN A 50 -6.04 -13.55 7.07
C ASN A 50 -6.87 -12.25 7.15
N LYS A 51 -8.00 -12.22 7.87
CA LYS A 51 -8.89 -11.06 7.81
C LYS A 51 -8.26 -9.78 8.36
N HIS A 52 -7.44 -9.81 9.43
CA HIS A 52 -6.91 -8.57 10.03
C HIS A 52 -5.58 -8.70 10.77
N GLN A 53 -4.64 -9.56 10.35
CA GLN A 53 -3.30 -9.47 10.95
C GLN A 53 -2.53 -8.35 10.25
N ARG A 54 -2.64 -7.11 10.76
CA ARG A 54 -1.63 -6.08 10.46
C ARG A 54 -0.29 -6.65 10.93
N ILE A 55 0.52 -7.12 9.99
CA ILE A 55 1.88 -7.56 10.28
C ILE A 55 2.67 -6.27 10.51
N GLY A 56 2.94 -5.94 11.78
CA GLY A 56 3.61 -4.71 12.17
C GLY A 56 3.40 -4.40 13.64
N ARG A 57 4.05 -3.33 14.12
CA ARG A 57 3.77 -2.79 15.46
C ARG A 57 2.31 -2.35 15.54
N PRO A 58 1.64 -2.49 16.70
CA PRO A 58 0.35 -1.86 16.92
C PRO A 58 0.47 -0.36 16.64
N LYS A 59 -0.60 0.24 16.13
CA LYS A 59 -0.65 1.70 15.95
C LYS A 59 -0.74 2.31 17.34
N ASP A 60 0.25 3.12 17.71
CA ASP A 60 0.24 3.87 18.96
C ASP A 60 -0.83 4.99 18.95
N LEU A 61 -1.26 5.40 17.75
CA LEU A 61 -2.26 6.45 17.51
C LEU A 61 -3.64 5.86 17.26
N THR A 62 -4.66 6.42 17.94
CA THR A 62 -6.07 6.12 17.65
C THR A 62 -6.49 6.79 16.34
N ALA A 63 -7.58 6.30 15.71
CA ALA A 63 -8.08 6.85 14.46
C ALA A 63 -8.43 8.35 14.57
N GLU A 64 -8.89 8.77 15.75
CA GLU A 64 -9.19 10.17 16.06
C GLU A 64 -7.93 11.03 16.02
N MET A 65 -6.84 10.59 16.68
CA MET A 65 -5.56 11.29 16.69
C MET A 65 -4.95 11.39 15.29
N GLU A 66 -5.13 10.38 14.44
CA GLU A 66 -4.68 10.42 13.06
C GLU A 66 -5.45 11.45 12.23
N THR A 67 -6.76 11.54 12.45
CA THR A 67 -7.61 12.52 11.78
C THR A 67 -7.23 13.94 12.18
N GLU A 68 -6.94 14.14 13.46
CA GLU A 68 -6.44 15.40 14.00
C GLU A 68 -5.07 15.77 13.42
N LEU A 69 -4.14 14.82 13.36
CA LEU A 69 -2.83 15.00 12.73
C LEU A 69 -2.95 15.41 11.26
N VAL A 70 -3.78 14.72 10.47
CA VAL A 70 -4.02 15.06 9.06
C VAL A 70 -4.56 16.48 8.93
N ARG A 71 -5.53 16.86 9.77
CA ARG A 71 -6.09 18.21 9.78
C ARG A 71 -5.02 19.26 10.07
N HIS A 72 -4.13 19.01 11.03
CA HIS A 72 -3.04 19.93 11.36
C HIS A 72 -2.01 20.05 10.23
N VAL A 73 -1.65 18.94 9.59
CA VAL A 73 -0.72 18.96 8.44
C VAL A 73 -1.27 19.79 7.29
N LEU A 74 -2.54 19.61 6.94
CA LEU A 74 -3.20 20.41 5.88
C LEU A 74 -3.31 21.90 6.25
N LEU A 75 -3.54 22.20 7.53
CA LEU A 75 -3.56 23.58 8.02
C LEU A 75 -2.17 24.23 7.97
N LEU A 76 -1.12 23.47 8.26
CA LEU A 76 0.25 23.93 8.09
C LEU A 76 0.58 24.13 6.61
N GLU A 77 0.19 23.21 5.74
CA GLU A 77 0.42 23.31 4.29
C GLU A 77 -0.22 24.59 3.73
N SER A 78 -1.50 24.81 4.00
CA SER A 78 -2.23 26.00 3.52
C SER A 78 -1.65 27.34 4.01
N ARG A 79 -1.03 27.37 5.19
CA ARG A 79 -0.43 28.59 5.76
C ARG A 79 1.01 28.82 5.31
N PHE A 80 1.79 27.77 5.10
CA PHE A 80 3.21 27.87 4.80
C PHE A 80 3.54 27.77 3.30
N PHE A 81 2.67 27.23 2.44
CA PHE A 81 3.01 27.05 1.02
C PHE A 81 2.74 28.26 0.11
N TRP A 82 2.02 29.30 0.57
CA TRP A 82 1.92 30.56 -0.21
C TRP A 82 3.26 31.31 -0.28
N SER A 83 4.11 31.20 0.74
CA SER A 83 5.37 31.94 0.81
C SER A 83 6.54 31.25 0.09
N TYR A 84 6.48 29.94 -0.13
CA TYR A 84 7.49 29.23 -0.93
C TYR A 84 7.32 29.47 -2.44
N HIS A 85 6.09 29.59 -2.93
CA HIS A 85 5.84 29.80 -4.36
C HIS A 85 6.20 31.22 -4.83
N ASN A 86 5.96 32.23 -3.99
CA ASN A 86 6.21 33.63 -4.36
C ASN A 86 7.67 34.08 -4.20
N ARG A 87 8.51 33.31 -3.48
CA ARG A 87 9.90 33.69 -3.20
C ARG A 87 10.87 33.32 -4.32
N LEU A 88 10.54 32.36 -5.19
CA LEU A 88 11.37 32.00 -6.34
C LEU A 88 11.29 33.01 -7.50
N GLU A 89 10.15 33.67 -7.68
CA GLU A 89 10.01 34.71 -8.72
C GLU A 89 10.71 36.01 -8.35
N THR A 90 10.67 36.41 -7.07
CA THR A 90 11.36 37.62 -6.60
C THR A 90 12.88 37.48 -6.61
N PHE A 91 13.41 36.27 -6.42
CA PHE A 91 14.86 36.03 -6.51
C PHE A 91 15.35 36.00 -7.97
N SER A 92 14.59 35.39 -8.88
CA SER A 92 14.91 35.34 -10.32
C SER A 92 14.93 36.73 -10.96
N LEU A 93 13.95 37.60 -10.63
CA LEU A 93 13.88 38.96 -11.15
C LEU A 93 14.96 39.89 -10.55
N SER A 94 15.37 39.67 -9.30
CA SER A 94 16.43 40.43 -8.65
C SER A 94 17.81 40.13 -9.25
N VAL A 95 18.11 38.85 -9.52
CA VAL A 95 19.37 38.44 -10.16
C VAL A 95 19.45 38.90 -11.61
N SER A 96 18.35 38.83 -12.36
CA SER A 96 18.32 39.24 -13.78
C SER A 96 18.52 40.75 -13.99
N ARG A 97 18.07 41.60 -13.05
CA ARG A 97 18.29 43.05 -13.11
C ARG A 97 19.71 43.47 -12.74
N LYS A 98 20.40 42.69 -11.89
CA LYS A 98 21.79 43.00 -11.48
C LYS A 98 22.81 42.67 -12.57
N ILE A 99 22.56 41.60 -13.34
CA ILE A 99 23.44 41.17 -14.44
C ILE A 99 23.34 42.12 -15.66
N TRP A 100 22.22 42.81 -15.85
CA TRP A 100 22.01 43.72 -17.00
C TRP A 100 22.47 45.18 -16.79
N ILE A 101 22.89 45.56 -15.58
CA ILE A 101 23.32 46.94 -15.28
C ILE A 101 24.85 47.06 -15.26
N GLU A 102 25.60 45.95 -15.27
CA GLU A 102 27.07 45.92 -15.17
C GLU A 102 27.79 45.55 -16.50
N THR A 103 27.10 45.57 -17.65
CA THR A 103 27.70 45.44 -18.99
C THR A 103 27.36 46.64 -19.86
#